data_AF-A0A6A5ZVM1-F1
#
_entry.id   AF-A0A6A5ZVM1-F1
#
_cell.length_a   1.000
_cell.length_b   1.000
_cell.length_c   1.000
_cell.angle_alpha   90.00
_cell.angle_beta   90.00
_cell.angle_gamma   90.00
#
_symmetry.space_group_name_H-M   'P 1'
#
loop_
_entity.id
_entity.type
_entity.pdbx_description
1 polymer ?
#
loop_
_entity_poly.entity_id
_entity_poly.type
_entity_poly.pdbx_seq_one_letter_code
_entity_poly.pdbx_strand_id
1 'polypeptide(L)'
;MLCSQTVLIRTAIGGVRFAAIPVTKPTDAEIFVTVGNEEKIRFVMENHGIAPDGIFSSRDELFKDEILKATDRLGVDLVLNSF
;
A
#
# COMPACT_ATOMS: atom_id res chain seq x y z
N MET A 1 14.93 11.78 15.08
CA MET A 1 13.52 11.62 14.70
C MET A 1 13.55 11.00 13.31
N LEU A 2 13.37 9.69 13.20
CA LEU A 2 13.32 9.04 11.89
C LEU A 2 12.05 9.56 11.20
N CYS A 3 12.19 10.15 10.01
CA CYS A 3 11.02 10.54 9.22
C CYS A 3 10.30 9.25 8.82
N SER A 4 9.04 9.09 9.25
CA SER A 4 8.18 8.02 8.75
C SER A 4 8.07 8.15 7.24
N GLN A 5 8.61 7.17 6.52
CA GLN A 5 8.54 7.11 5.06
C GLN A 5 7.18 6.56 4.64
N THR A 6 6.63 7.04 3.54
CA THR A 6 5.37 6.58 2.97
C THR A 6 5.64 5.70 1.74
N VAL A 7 5.08 4.49 1.72
CA VAL A 7 5.34 3.50 0.67
C VAL A 7 4.05 3.04 0.01
N LEU A 8 3.97 3.14 -1.32
CA LEU A 8 2.92 2.53 -2.11
C LEU A 8 3.38 1.22 -2.74
N ILE A 9 2.75 0.10 -2.37
CA ILE A 9 2.96 -1.22 -3.00
C ILE A 9 1.81 -1.49 -3.95
N ARG A 10 2.04 -1.27 -5.25
CA ARG A 10 1.04 -1.57 -6.27
C ARG A 10 1.06 -3.06 -6.58
N THR A 11 -0.10 -3.73 -6.60
CA THR A 11 -0.08 -5.12 -7.09
C THR A 11 -0.21 -6.21 -6.03
N ALA A 12 -0.49 -5.85 -4.78
CA ALA A 12 0.21 -6.42 -3.60
C ALA A 12 0.10 -7.95 -3.44
N ILE A 13 -0.92 -8.58 -4.03
CA ILE A 13 -1.12 -10.03 -4.01
C ILE A 13 -0.74 -10.61 -5.37
N GLY A 14 0.55 -10.93 -5.48
CA GLY A 14 1.19 -11.65 -6.58
C GLY A 14 2.73 -11.48 -6.58
N GLY A 15 3.47 -12.54 -6.26
CA GLY A 15 4.94 -12.62 -6.38
C GLY A 15 5.74 -11.84 -5.32
N VAL A 16 6.89 -11.29 -5.73
CA VAL A 16 7.91 -10.63 -4.88
C VAL A 16 7.34 -9.49 -4.01
N ARG A 17 6.29 -8.81 -4.48
CA ARG A 17 5.66 -7.66 -3.80
C ARG A 17 5.02 -8.01 -2.47
N PHE A 18 4.55 -9.25 -2.33
CA PHE A 18 3.99 -9.76 -1.10
C PHE A 18 5.05 -9.83 0.02
N ALA A 19 6.30 -10.12 -0.34
CA ALA A 19 7.42 -10.14 0.58
C ALA A 19 7.91 -8.73 0.97
N ALA A 20 7.54 -7.69 0.22
CA ALA A 20 7.92 -6.31 0.55
C ALA A 20 7.21 -5.80 1.82
N ILE A 21 5.94 -6.20 2.05
CA ILE A 21 5.15 -5.77 3.21
C ILE A 21 5.82 -6.13 4.55
N PRO A 22 6.21 -7.39 4.82
CA PRO A 22 6.90 -7.72 6.07
C PRO A 22 8.30 -7.10 6.18
N VAL A 23 8.93 -6.71 5.07
CA VAL A 23 10.24 -6.03 5.07
C VAL A 23 10.11 -4.54 5.40
N THR A 24 9.00 -3.90 5.05
CA THR A 24 8.74 -2.49 5.35
C THR A 24 8.14 -2.27 6.75
N LYS A 25 7.47 -3.26 7.34
CA LYS A 25 6.90 -3.17 8.70
C LYS A 25 7.85 -2.82 9.86
N PRO A 26 9.13 -3.25 9.88
CA PRO A 26 10.07 -2.87 10.94
C PRO A 26 10.51 -1.41 10.87
N THR A 27 10.27 -0.75 9.74
CA THR A 27 10.44 0.69 9.60
C THR A 27 9.15 1.35 10.05
N ASP A 28 9.19 2.50 10.73
CA ASP A 28 8.00 3.31 11.09
C ASP A 28 7.32 3.91 9.84
N ALA A 29 7.38 3.21 8.71
CA ALA A 29 6.84 3.60 7.43
C ALA A 29 5.35 3.30 7.36
N GLU A 30 4.61 4.25 6.78
CA GLU A 30 3.20 4.08 6.46
C GLU A 30 3.07 3.37 5.11
N ILE A 31 2.30 2.28 5.08
CA ILE A 31 2.19 1.40 3.92
C ILE A 31 0.81 1.53 3.31
N PHE A 32 0.78 1.97 2.07
CA PHE A 32 -0.37 1.95 1.18
C PHE A 32 -0.24 0.79 0.18
N VAL A 33 -1.35 0.14 -0.15
CA VAL A 33 -1.37 -0.94 -1.15
C VAL A 33 -2.48 -0.74 -2.16
N THR A 34 -2.31 -1.28 -3.37
CA THR A 34 -3.45 -1.50 -4.28
C THR A 34 -3.71 -2.97 -4.50
N VAL A 35 -4.98 -3.36 -4.48
CA VAL A 35 -5.43 -4.74 -4.65
C VAL A 35 -6.56 -4.86 -5.67
N GLY A 36 -6.76 -6.08 -6.15
CA GLY A 36 -7.60 -6.33 -7.32
C GLY A 36 -9.00 -6.84 -7.02
N ASN A 37 -9.35 -7.23 -5.80
CA ASN A 37 -10.69 -7.72 -5.44
C ASN A 37 -10.85 -7.75 -3.90
N GLU A 38 -12.07 -7.99 -3.41
CA GLU A 38 -12.36 -8.05 -1.97
C GLU A 38 -11.62 -9.18 -1.23
N GLU A 39 -11.45 -10.33 -1.88
CA GLU A 39 -10.68 -11.45 -1.31
C GLU A 39 -9.25 -11.01 -0.96
N LYS A 40 -8.62 -10.25 -1.86
CA LYS A 40 -7.30 -9.67 -1.68
C LYS A 40 -7.29 -8.58 -0.60
N ILE A 41 -8.34 -7.77 -0.48
CA ILE A 41 -8.47 -6.80 0.63
C ILE A 41 -8.43 -7.53 1.98
N ARG A 42 -9.31 -8.53 2.17
CA ARG A 42 -9.38 -9.32 3.41
C ARG A 42 -8.05 -9.98 3.72
N PHE A 43 -7.45 -10.60 2.72
CA PHE A 43 -6.15 -11.25 2.86
C PHE A 43 -5.09 -10.29 3.41
N VAL A 44 -4.99 -9.07 2.86
CA VAL A 44 -3.99 -8.08 3.31
C VAL A 44 -4.28 -7.61 4.74
N MET A 45 -5.55 -7.37 5.07
CA MET A 45 -5.95 -6.97 6.42
C MET A 45 -5.59 -8.05 7.46
N GLU A 46 -5.94 -9.30 7.18
CA GLU A 46 -5.75 -10.42 8.11
C GLU A 46 -4.27 -10.80 8.27
N ASN A 47 -3.52 -10.86 7.17
CA ASN A 47 -2.12 -11.35 7.21
C ASN A 47 -1.09 -10.26 7.42
N HIS A 48 -1.43 -9.00 7.09
CA HIS A 48 -0.50 -7.88 7.21
C HIS A 48 -1.01 -6.74 8.09
N GLY A 49 -2.22 -6.78 8.63
CA GLY A 49 -2.69 -5.75 9.55
C GLY A 49 -2.70 -4.34 8.97
N ILE A 50 -2.79 -4.23 7.64
CA ILE A 50 -2.95 -2.92 6.97
C ILE A 50 -4.41 -2.51 7.15
N ALA A 51 -4.61 -1.29 7.65
CA ALA A 51 -5.95 -0.74 7.86
C ALA A 51 -6.67 -0.54 6.51
N PRO A 52 -8.02 -0.60 6.47
CA PRO A 52 -8.81 -0.38 5.25
C PRO A 52 -8.45 0.92 4.51
N ASP A 53 -8.17 1.99 5.25
CA ASP A 53 -7.82 3.30 4.69
C ASP A 53 -6.46 3.31 3.96
N GLY A 54 -5.65 2.25 4.16
CA GLY A 54 -4.39 2.03 3.46
C GLY A 54 -4.52 1.15 2.20
N ILE A 55 -5.74 0.74 1.82
CA ILE A 55 -5.99 -0.24 0.75
C ILE A 55 -6.84 0.39 -0.36
N PHE A 56 -6.29 0.45 -1.57
CA PHE A 56 -6.93 1.06 -2.72
C PHE A 56 -7.20 0.07 -3.87
N SER A 57 -8.07 0.45 -4.80
CA SER A 57 -8.34 -0.33 -6.02
C SER A 57 -7.13 -0.30 -6.97
N SER A 58 -6.79 -1.44 -7.54
CA SER A 58 -5.82 -1.53 -8.66
C SER A 58 -6.48 -1.55 -10.05
N ARG A 59 -7.81 -1.57 -10.11
CA ARG A 59 -8.59 -1.75 -11.35
C ARG A 59 -8.89 -0.44 -12.08
N ASP A 60 -8.69 0.68 -11.42
CA ASP A 60 -8.95 2.02 -11.93
C ASP A 60 -7.81 2.96 -11.51
N GLU A 61 -7.81 4.18 -12.02
CA GLU A 61 -6.78 5.17 -11.71
C GLU A 61 -7.12 6.03 -10.48
N LEU A 62 -8.27 5.78 -9.81
CA LEU A 62 -8.75 6.60 -8.71
C LEU A 62 -7.83 6.51 -7.48
N PHE A 63 -7.05 5.42 -7.35
CA PHE A 63 -6.06 5.26 -6.28
C PHE A 63 -5.09 6.46 -6.18
N LYS A 64 -4.81 7.16 -7.29
CA LYS A 64 -3.96 8.36 -7.28
C LYS A 64 -4.57 9.45 -6.41
N ASP A 65 -5.85 9.73 -6.61
CA ASP A 65 -6.58 10.76 -5.87
C ASP A 65 -6.84 10.34 -4.43
N GLU A 66 -7.10 9.05 -4.20
CA GLU A 66 -7.30 8.50 -2.86
C GLU A 66 -6.02 8.56 -2.03
N ILE A 67 -4.86 8.22 -2.59
CA ILE A 67 -3.56 8.36 -1.94
C ILE A 67 -3.24 9.82 -1.66
N LEU A 68 -3.49 10.73 -2.60
CA LEU A 68 -3.28 12.16 -2.37
C LEU A 68 -4.16 12.69 -1.25
N LYS A 69 -5.37 12.16 -1.06
CA LYS A 69 -6.22 12.51 0.09
C LYS A 69 -5.67 11.92 1.39
N ALA A 70 -5.20 10.67 1.37
CA ALA A 70 -4.65 10.00 2.54
C ALA A 70 -3.31 10.60 3.02
N THR A 71 -2.59 11.29 2.14
CA THR A 71 -1.24 11.82 2.39
C THR A 71 -1.18 13.35 2.45
N ASP A 72 -2.30 14.03 2.71
CA ASP A 72 -2.38 15.50 2.72
C ASP A 72 -1.78 16.16 1.47
N ARG A 73 -1.97 15.50 0.32
CA ARG A 73 -1.47 15.86 -1.01
C ARG A 73 0.05 15.83 -1.17
N LEU A 74 0.79 15.26 -0.21
CA LEU A 74 2.23 15.08 -0.29
C LEU A 74 2.63 13.95 -1.25
N GLY A 75 1.75 12.96 -1.43
CA GLY A 75 2.05 11.77 -2.21
C GLY A 75 2.83 10.74 -1.38
N VAL A 76 3.66 9.94 -2.03
CA VAL A 76 4.45 8.88 -1.36
C VAL A 76 5.93 9.01 -1.66
N ASP A 77 6.77 8.65 -0.70
CA ASP A 77 8.23 8.68 -0.82
C ASP A 77 8.76 7.58 -1.75
N LEU A 78 8.09 6.42 -1.78
CA LEU A 78 8.48 5.28 -2.59
C LEU A 78 7.27 4.60 -3.22
N VAL A 79 7.38 4.30 -4.53
CA VAL A 79 6.41 3.47 -5.24
C VAL A 79 7.07 2.17 -5.69
N LEU A 80 6.58 1.04 -5.19
CA LEU A 80 6.87 -0.28 -5.74
C LEU A 80 5.84 -0.61 -6.82
N ASN A 81 6.15 -0.27 -8.07
CA ASN A 81 5.30 -0.54 -9.23
C ASN A 81 5.72 -1.82 -9.96
N SER A 82 4.79 -2.45 -10.66
CA SER A 82 4.99 -3.68 -11.42
C SER A 82 3.81 -3.85 -12.37
N PHE A 83 4.11 -4.31 -13.60
CA PHE A 83 3.10 -4.61 -14.62
C PHE A 83 2.09 -5.66 -14.16
#